data_AF-A0A7V1V5C9-F1
#
_entry.id   AF-A0A7V1V5C9-F1
#
_cell.length_a   1.000
_cell.length_b   1.000
_cell.length_c   1.000
_cell.angle_alpha   90.00
_cell.angle_beta   90.00
_cell.angle_gamma   90.00
#
_symmetry.space_group_name_H-M   'P 1'
#
loop_
_entity.id
_entity.type
_entity.pdbx_description
1 polymer ?
#
loop_
_entity_poly.entity_id
_entity_poly.type
_entity_poly.pdbx_seq_one_letter_code
_entity_poly.pdbx_strand_id
1 'polypeptide(L)' 'MCYCEKSEKELFSDLKGGTVPDEALLRPCCWKKICQVRGKWFKEIGDLVWTMLCDKRVELIRQRQQPSGTA' A
#
# COMPACT_ATOMS: atom_id res chain seq x y z
N MET A 1 10.57 8.79 -9.70
CA MET A 1 10.93 8.53 -8.29
C MET A 1 10.08 7.40 -7.77
N CYS A 2 10.64 6.47 -7.00
CA CYS A 2 9.93 5.37 -6.38
C CYS A 2 9.14 5.85 -5.16
N TYR A 3 7.96 5.29 -4.91
CA TYR A 3 7.13 5.69 -3.76
C TYR A 3 7.86 5.50 -2.42
N CYS A 4 8.73 4.49 -2.29
CA CYS A 4 9.52 4.27 -1.07
C CYS A 4 10.58 5.35 -0.78
N GLU A 5 10.85 6.25 -1.73
CA GLU A 5 11.79 7.37 -1.57
C GLU A 5 11.13 8.62 -0.99
N LYS A 6 9.79 8.65 -0.90
CA LYS A 6 9.06 9.71 -0.19
C LYS A 6 9.50 9.77 1.28
N SER A 7 9.39 10.97 1.87
CA SER A 7 9.65 11.13 3.29
C SER A 7 8.66 10.33 4.13
N GLU A 8 9.06 9.94 5.34
CA GLU A 8 8.15 9.17 6.20
C GLU A 8 6.88 9.94 6.57
N LYS A 9 6.94 11.28 6.63
CA LYS A 9 5.77 12.14 6.88
C LYS A 9 4.77 12.08 5.73
N GLU A 10 5.23 12.10 4.48
CA GLU A 10 4.36 11.97 3.31
C GLU A 10 3.73 10.57 3.26
N LEU A 11 4.53 9.53 3.49
CA LEU A 11 4.04 8.16 3.54
C LEU A 11 3.02 7.96 4.66
N PHE A 12 3.27 8.55 5.83
CA PHE A 12 2.32 8.55 6.93
C PHE A 12 0.99 9.23 6.55
N SER A 13 1.06 10.41 5.91
CA SER A 13 -0.13 11.13 5.45
C SER A 13 -0.95 10.31 4.46
N ASP A 14 -0.27 9.71 3.48
CA ASP A 14 -0.90 8.86 2.46
C ASP A 14 -1.54 7.61 3.12
N LEU A 15 -0.85 6.97 4.06
CA LEU A 15 -1.37 5.80 4.77
C LEU A 15 -2.56 6.14 5.65
N LYS A 16 -2.51 7.26 6.37
CA LYS A 16 -3.61 7.72 7.20
C LYS A 16 -4.84 8.08 6.37
N GLY A 17 -4.64 8.62 5.16
CA GLY A 17 -5.70 8.93 4.21
C GLY A 17 -6.18 7.76 3.36
N GLY A 18 -5.50 6.61 3.37
CA GLY A 18 -5.82 5.49 2.48
C GLY A 18 -5.53 5.78 1.00
N THR A 19 -4.71 6.79 0.70
CA THR A 19 -4.44 7.30 -0.66
C THR A 19 -3.16 6.71 -1.28
N VAL A 20 -2.73 5.53 -0.82
CA VAL A 20 -1.55 4.85 -1.35
C VAL A 20 -1.81 4.39 -2.79
N PRO A 21 -0.95 4.74 -3.76
CA PRO A 21 -1.10 4.31 -5.16
C PRO A 21 -1.00 2.80 -5.33
N ASP A 22 -1.72 2.27 -6.31
CA ASP A 22 -1.81 0.83 -6.60
C ASP A 22 -0.44 0.23 -6.94
N GLU A 23 0.37 0.95 -7.72
CA GLU A 23 1.73 0.53 -8.05
C GLU A 23 2.61 0.41 -6.80
N ALA A 24 2.39 1.27 -5.80
CA ALA A 24 3.13 1.22 -4.55
C ALA A 24 2.71 0.03 -3.68
N LEU A 25 1.43 -0.36 -3.70
CA LEU A 25 0.95 -1.57 -3.01
C LEU A 25 1.54 -2.86 -3.60
N LEU A 26 1.83 -2.85 -4.91
CA LEU A 26 2.32 -4.02 -5.63
C LEU A 26 3.85 -4.14 -5.63
N ARG A 27 4.59 -3.04 -5.57
CA ARG A 27 6.06 -3.08 -5.59
C ARG A 27 6.63 -3.53 -4.24
N PRO A 28 7.51 -4.55 -4.20
CA PRO A 28 8.05 -5.07 -2.93
C PRO A 28 8.80 -4.03 -2.08
N CYS A 29 9.59 -3.14 -2.70
CA CYS A 29 10.31 -2.09 -1.99
C CYS A 29 9.36 -1.07 -1.34
N CYS A 30 8.30 -0.67 -2.05
CA CYS A 30 7.25 0.22 -1.54
C CYS A 30 6.47 -0.44 -0.42
N TRP A 31 6.03 -1.68 -0.60
CA TRP A 31 5.28 -2.41 0.43
C TRP A 31 6.09 -2.57 1.73
N LYS A 32 7.37 -2.93 1.63
CA LYS A 32 8.26 -3.00 2.80
C LYS A 32 8.31 -1.67 3.55
N LYS A 33 8.46 -0.55 2.83
CA LYS A 33 8.52 0.78 3.44
C LYS A 33 7.17 1.19 4.06
N ILE A 34 6.06 0.89 3.38
CA ILE A 34 4.69 1.08 3.90
C ILE A 34 4.50 0.35 5.24
N CYS A 35 4.88 -0.92 5.32
CA CYS A 35 4.81 -1.68 6.57
C CYS A 35 5.71 -1.09 7.67
N GLN A 36 6.91 -0.60 7.34
CA GLN A 36 7.79 0.06 8.31
C GLN A 36 7.17 1.34 8.87
N VAL A 37 6.57 2.17 8.02
CA VAL A 37 5.86 3.39 8.44
C VAL A 37 4.65 3.00 9.30
N ARG A 38 3.85 2.01 8.88
CA ARG A 38 2.73 1.50 9.70
C ARG A 38 3.17 0.97 11.06
N GLY A 39 4.34 0.34 11.15
CA GLY A 39 4.90 -0.13 12.42
C GLY A 39 5.27 1.02 13.37
N LYS A 40 5.83 2.11 12.83
CA LYS A 40 6.21 3.29 13.61
C LYS A 40 5.01 4.08 14.14
N TRP A 41 3.97 4.24 13.32
CA TRP A 41 2.77 5.02 13.64
C TRP A 41 1.52 4.14 13.74
N PHE A 42 1.66 2.99 14.41
CA PHE A 42 0.63 1.97 14.47
C PHE A 42 -0.69 2.48 15.04
N LYS A 43 -0.63 3.32 16.09
CA LYS A 43 -1.83 3.81 16.79
C LYS A 43 -2.57 4.85 15.96
N GLU A 44 -1.84 5.59 15.13
CA GLU A 44 -2.35 6.72 14.36
C GLU A 44 -2.90 6.31 13.00
N ILE A 45 -2.39 5.23 12.41
CA ILE A 45 -2.93 4.64 11.18
C ILE A 45 -3.96 3.59 11.59
N GLY A 46 -5.21 4.04 11.72
CA GLY A 46 -6.33 3.22 12.17
C GLY A 46 -6.47 1.89 11.44
N ASP A 47 -6.86 0.85 12.17
CA ASP A 47 -6.89 -0.53 11.67
C ASP A 47 -7.80 -0.72 10.47
N LEU A 48 -8.89 0.05 10.37
CA LEU A 48 -9.81 0.01 9.23
C LEU A 48 -9.11 0.43 7.92
N VAL A 49 -8.42 1.57 7.93
CA VAL A 49 -7.70 2.07 6.76
C VAL A 49 -6.58 1.11 6.37
N TRP A 50 -5.88 0.56 7.36
CA TRP A 50 -4.84 -0.42 7.12
C TRP A 50 -5.39 -1.71 6.49
N THR A 51 -6.52 -2.20 6.99
CA THR A 51 -7.20 -3.40 6.45
C THR A 51 -7.60 -3.18 4.99
N MET A 52 -8.21 -2.03 4.68
CA MET A 52 -8.56 -1.66 3.30
C MET A 52 -7.35 -1.68 2.35
N LEU A 53 -6.20 -1.16 2.78
CA LEU A 53 -4.98 -1.17 1.96
C LEU A 53 -4.44 -2.58 1.74
N CYS A 54 -4.54 -3.46 2.75
CA CYS A 54 -4.18 -4.86 2.63
C CYS A 54 -5.09 -5.60 1.66
N ASP A 55 -6.40 -5.40 1.78
CA ASP A 55 -7.41 -6.03 0.90
C ASP A 55 -7.21 -5.58 -0.55
N LYS A 56 -7.04 -4.27 -0.77
CA LYS A 56 -6.74 -3.70 -2.08
C LYS A 56 -5.46 -4.31 -2.69
N ARG A 57 -4.41 -4.51 -1.89
CA ARG A 57 -3.20 -5.18 -2.37
C ARG A 57 -3.47 -6.62 -2.80
N VAL A 58 -4.25 -7.38 -2.02
CA VAL A 58 -4.62 -8.76 -2.36
C VAL A 58 -5.42 -8.79 -3.68
N GLU A 59 -6.38 -7.89 -3.83
CA GLU A 59 -7.17 -7.75 -5.06
C GLU A 59 -6.27 -7.46 -6.27
N LEU A 60 -5.38 -6.48 -6.17
CA LEU A 60 -4.45 -6.12 -7.26
C LEU A 60 -3.51 -7.29 -7.63
N ILE A 61 -3.07 -8.07 -6.65
CA ILE A 61 -2.25 -9.28 -6.90
C ILE A 61 -3.07 -10.32 -7.66
N ARG A 62 -4.33 -10.55 -7.26
CA ARG A 62 -5.24 -11.48 -7.96
C ARG A 62 -5.50 -11.04 -9.40
N GLN A 63 -5.75 -9.76 -9.63
CA GLN A 63 -5.99 -9.21 -10.96
C GLN A 63 -4.77 -9.39 -11.89
N ARG A 64 -3.54 -9.26 -11.37
CA ARG A 64 -2.31 -9.52 -12.15
C ARG A 64 -2.08 -11.00 -12.49
N GLN A 65 -2.65 -11.91 -11.70
CA GLN A 65 -2.50 -13.35 -11.88
C GLN A 65 -3.62 -13.96 -12.73
N GLN A 66 -4.75 -13.27 -12.90
CA GLN A 66 -5.74 -13.67 -13.88
C GLN A 66 -5.13 -13.49 -15.28
N PRO A 67 -5.01 -14.56 -16.09
CA PRO A 67 -4.72 -14.37 -17.50
C PRO A 67 -5.86 -13.53 -18.07
N SER A 68 -5.54 -12.52 -18.86
CA SER A 68 -6.50 -11.82 -19.69
C SER A 68 -7.24 -12.87 -20.51
N GLY A 69 -8.43 -13.26 -20.04
CA GLY A 69 -9.28 -14.20 -20.75
C GLY A 69 -9.71 -13.50 -22.02
N THR A 70 -9.08 -13.84 -23.13
CA THR A 70 -9.57 -13.58 -24.47
C THR A 70 -10.95 -14.20 -24.57
N ALA A 71 -11.96 -13.37 -24.76
CA ALA A 71 -13.24 -13.72 -25.37
C ALA A 71 -13.43 -12.80 -26.57
#